data_AF-A0A3B8RS35-F1
#
_entry.id   AF-A0A3B8RS35-F1
#
_cell.length_a   1.000
_cell.length_b   1.000
_cell.length_c   1.000
_cell.angle_alpha   90.00
_cell.angle_beta   90.00
_cell.angle_gamma   90.00
#
_symmetry.space_group_name_H-M   'P 1'
#
loop_
_entity.id
_entity.type
_entity.pdbx_description
1 polymer ?
#
loop_
_entity_poly.entity_id
_entity_poly.type
_entity_poly.pdbx_seq_one_letter_code
_entity_poly.pdbx_strand_id
1 'polypeptide(L)' 'MFFKLNLDYNWGMYLNLGGGKYHDKKFNTSLSPINYAKIITNYLNERPSFVGGCCGSNPNHIKKLRQVLDGKL' A
#
# COMPACT_ATOMS: atom_id res chain seq x y z
N MET A 1 21.90 14.10 1.09
CA MET A 1 21.82 13.74 -0.34
C MET A 1 20.62 12.81 -0.50
N PHE A 2 19.50 13.31 -1.03
CA PHE A 2 18.32 12.48 -1.28
C PHE A 2 18.44 11.91 -2.69
N PHE A 3 18.50 10.59 -2.82
CA PHE A 3 18.37 9.93 -4.11
C PHE A 3 16.91 10.09 -4.55
N LYS A 4 16.68 10.83 -5.64
CA LYS A 4 15.37 10.88 -6.30
C LYS A 4 15.28 9.66 -7.21
N LEU A 5 14.35 8.77 -6.93
CA LEU A 5 14.03 7.66 -7.82
C LEU A 5 13.49 8.25 -9.14
N ASN A 6 14.11 7.89 -10.27
CA ASN A 6 13.58 8.18 -11.59
C ASN A 6 12.70 7.01 -12.02
N LEU A 7 11.38 7.19 -11.95
CA LEU A 7 10.37 6.19 -12.33
C LEU A 7 9.76 6.58 -13.68
N ASP A 8 10.59 6.65 -14.73
CA ASP A 8 10.19 7.05 -16.10
C ASP A 8 9.53 5.92 -16.91
N TYR A 9 9.11 4.86 -16.24
CA TYR A 9 8.43 3.71 -16.81
C TYR A 9 7.11 3.46 -16.09
N ASN A 10 6.22 2.68 -16.72
CA ASN A 10 4.95 2.29 -16.11
C ASN A 10 5.21 1.40 -14.88
N TRP A 11 4.81 1.88 -13.70
CA TRP A 11 5.07 1.21 -12.43
C TRP A 11 3.85 1.25 -11.52
N GLY A 12 3.87 0.40 -10.48
CA GLY A 12 2.86 0.40 -9.43
C GLY A 12 3.35 -0.36 -8.20
N MET A 13 2.50 -0.44 -7.17
CA MET A 13 2.86 -1.07 -5.91
C MET A 13 1.70 -1.88 -5.30
N TYR A 14 2.04 -2.96 -4.61
CA TYR A 14 1.10 -3.78 -3.85
C TYR A 14 1.83 -4.30 -2.60
N LEU A 15 1.64 -3.62 -1.47
CA LEU A 15 2.48 -3.89 -0.29
C LEU A 15 1.91 -5.05 0.53
N ASN A 16 2.82 -5.77 1.19
CA ASN A 16 2.48 -6.68 2.27
C ASN A 16 2.07 -5.88 3.52
N LEU A 17 1.11 -6.42 4.28
CA LEU A 17 0.60 -5.82 5.53
C LEU A 17 0.92 -6.66 6.76
N GLY A 18 1.58 -7.80 6.57
CA GLY A 18 2.04 -8.64 7.66
C GLY A 18 3.45 -8.32 8.07
N GLY A 19 3.68 -8.35 9.38
CA GLY A 19 5.01 -8.57 9.96
C GLY A 19 5.15 -10.03 10.37
N GLY A 20 6.40 -10.51 10.41
CA GLY A 20 6.71 -11.86 10.90
C GLY A 20 7.96 -12.45 10.27
N LYS A 21 8.40 -13.58 10.81
CA LYS A 21 9.43 -14.44 10.22
C LYS A 21 8.76 -15.49 9.34
N TYR A 22 9.51 -16.02 8.37
CA TYR A 22 9.05 -17.07 7.45
C TYR A 22 8.44 -18.31 8.15
N HIS A 23 8.83 -18.58 9.40
CA HIS A 23 8.34 -19.71 10.20
C HIS A 23 7.14 -19.41 11.09
N ASP A 24 6.59 -18.19 11.05
CA ASP A 24 5.47 -17.83 11.91
C ASP A 24 4.19 -18.54 11.47
N LYS A 25 3.57 -19.27 12.40
CA LYS A 25 2.33 -20.04 12.15
C LYS A 25 1.08 -19.17 11.98
N LYS A 26 1.17 -17.88 12.30
CA LYS A 26 0.08 -16.90 12.18
C LYS A 26 0.60 -15.66 11.49
N PHE A 27 -0.07 -15.30 10.40
CA PHE A 27 0.19 -14.05 9.70
C PHE A 27 -0.46 -12.91 10.49
N ASN A 28 0.33 -12.10 11.18
CA ASN A 28 -0.20 -10.99 11.96
C ASN A 28 -0.28 -9.74 11.07
N THR A 29 -1.49 -9.36 10.69
CA THR A 29 -1.75 -8.12 9.96
C THR A 29 -1.68 -6.96 10.93
N SER A 30 -0.67 -6.10 10.82
CA SER A 30 -0.40 -5.04 11.80
C SER A 30 -0.97 -3.68 11.41
N LEU A 31 -1.44 -3.52 10.17
CA LEU A 31 -1.84 -2.23 9.64
C LEU A 31 -3.36 -2.16 9.39
N SER A 32 -3.98 -1.08 9.86
CA SER A 32 -5.41 -0.84 9.62
C SER A 32 -5.65 -0.37 8.17
N PRO A 33 -6.88 -0.56 7.62
CA PRO A 33 -7.24 -0.07 6.29
C PRO A 33 -6.94 1.40 6.04
N ILE A 34 -7.16 2.27 7.03
CA ILE A 34 -6.90 3.71 6.90
C ILE A 34 -5.40 4.03 6.90
N ASN A 35 -4.63 3.37 7.75
CA ASN A 35 -3.18 3.57 7.80
C ASN A 35 -2.52 3.04 6.53
N TYR A 36 -3.04 1.96 5.95
CA TYR A 36 -2.63 1.49 4.64
C TYR A 36 -2.83 2.53 3.54
N ALA A 37 -4.04 3.06 3.44
CA ALA A 37 -4.35 4.07 2.44
C ALA A 37 -3.46 5.32 2.58
N LYS A 38 -3.18 5.76 3.81
CA LYS A 38 -2.26 6.88 4.11
C LYS A 38 -0.82 6.62 3.66
N ILE A 39 -0.32 5.39 3.79
CA ILE A 39 1.02 5.05 3.30
C ILE A 39 1.05 5.17 1.77
N ILE A 40 0.05 4.62 1.08
CA ILE A 40 -0.03 4.71 -0.39
C ILE A 40 -0.11 6.17 -0.86
N THR A 41 -0.84 7.05 -0.15
CA THR A 41 -0.95 8.46 -0.55
C THR A 41 0.39 9.19 -0.61
N ASN A 42 1.38 8.78 0.20
CA ASN A 42 2.72 9.40 0.19
C ASN A 42 3.45 9.19 -1.14
N TYR A 43 3.04 8.20 -1.93
CA TYR A 43 3.68 7.83 -3.20
C TYR A 43 2.84 8.20 -4.43
N LEU A 44 1.64 8.78 -4.26
CA LEU A 44 0.79 9.13 -5.41
C LEU A 44 1.37 10.24 -6.28
N ASN A 45 2.21 11.11 -5.71
CA ASN A 45 2.93 12.15 -6.45
C ASN A 45 3.93 11.57 -7.47
N GLU A 46 4.38 10.33 -7.26
CA GLU A 46 5.27 9.61 -8.18
C GLU A 46 4.48 8.94 -9.34
N ARG A 47 3.16 9.16 -9.42
CA ARG A 47 2.26 8.71 -10.48
C ARG A 47 2.32 7.20 -10.79
N PRO A 48 2.09 6.32 -9.79
CA PRO A 48 1.92 4.90 -10.08
C PRO A 48 0.70 4.69 -10.97
N SER A 49 0.81 3.78 -11.93
CA SER A 49 -0.30 3.37 -12.79
C SER A 49 -1.25 2.39 -12.11
N PHE A 50 -0.80 1.71 -11.04
CA PHE A 50 -1.67 0.91 -10.18
C PHE A 50 -1.18 0.89 -8.72
N VAL A 51 -2.13 0.75 -7.81
CA VAL A 51 -1.89 0.51 -6.39
C VAL A 51 -2.82 -0.61 -5.92
N GLY A 52 -2.28 -1.59 -5.21
CA GLY A 52 -2.99 -2.81 -4.80
C GLY A 52 -2.66 -3.21 -3.38
N GLY A 53 -2.93 -4.46 -3.01
CA GLY A 53 -2.51 -5.07 -1.75
C GLY A 53 -1.98 -6.48 -1.98
N CYS A 54 -1.04 -6.90 -1.15
CA CYS A 54 -0.46 -8.25 -1.21
C CYS A 54 -0.87 -9.06 0.04
N CYS A 55 0.04 -9.85 0.60
CA CYS A 55 -0.23 -10.69 1.77
C CYS A 55 -0.64 -9.84 2.98
N GLY A 56 -1.70 -10.27 3.66
CA GLY A 56 -2.32 -9.53 4.78
C GLY A 56 -3.35 -8.50 4.36
N SER A 57 -3.42 -8.13 3.08
CA SER A 57 -4.51 -7.29 2.61
C SER A 57 -5.83 -8.04 2.60
N ASN A 58 -6.92 -7.28 2.69
CA ASN A 58 -8.27 -7.79 2.57
C ASN A 58 -9.15 -6.71 1.89
N PRO A 59 -10.40 -7.04 1.52
CA PRO A 59 -11.27 -6.10 0.81
C PRO A 59 -11.49 -4.75 1.53
N ASN A 60 -11.41 -4.70 2.86
CA ASN A 60 -11.56 -3.44 3.60
C ASN A 60 -10.39 -2.48 3.35
N HIS A 61 -9.18 -3.00 3.14
CA HIS A 61 -8.02 -2.19 2.75
C HIS A 61 -8.23 -1.55 1.39
N ILE A 62 -8.66 -2.34 0.40
CA ILE A 62 -8.90 -1.87 -0.97
C ILE A 62 -10.06 -0.87 -1.00
N LYS A 63 -11.14 -1.14 -0.26
CA LYS A 63 -12.28 -0.22 -0.12
C LYS A 63 -11.84 1.13 0.45
N LYS A 64 -11.04 1.12 1.51
CA LYS A 64 -10.56 2.36 2.14
C LYS A 64 -9.57 3.10 1.23
N LEU A 65 -8.67 2.39 0.55
CA LEU A 65 -7.78 2.98 -0.45
C LEU A 65 -8.59 3.67 -1.57
N ARG A 66 -9.63 3.02 -2.10
CA ARG A 66 -10.50 3.62 -3.12
C ARG A 66 -11.17 4.90 -2.63
N GLN A 67 -11.68 4.92 -1.39
CA GLN A 67 -12.29 6.12 -0.80
C GLN A 67 -11.30 7.30 -0.77
N VAL A 68 -10.05 7.04 -0.37
CA VAL A 68 -9.01 8.08 -0.33
C VAL A 68 -8.65 8.58 -1.73
N LEU A 69 -8.53 7.69 -2.71
CA LEU A 69 -8.27 8.06 -4.11
C LEU A 69 -9.43 8.86 -4.74
N ASP A 70 -10.68 8.58 -4.34
CA ASP A 70 -11.86 9.32 -4.77
C ASP A 70 -12.04 10.66 -4.02
N GLY A 71 -11.14 11.02 -3.09
CA GLY A 71 -11.26 12.24 -2.28
C GLY A 71 -12.36 12.20 -1.21
N LYS A 72 -12.81 11.01 -0.81
CA LYS A 72 -13.94 10.80 0.12
C LYS A 72 -13.45 10.40 1.52
N LEU A 73 -12.74 11.31 2.18
CA LEU A 73 -12.29 11.13 3.58
C LEU A 73 -13.35 11.55 4.59
#